data_AF-A0A537U5T3-F1
#
_entry.id   AF-A0A537U5T3-F1
#
_cell.length_a   1.000
_cell.length_b   1.000
_cell.length_c   1.000
_cell.angle_alpha   90.00
_cell.angle_beta   90.00
_cell.angle_gamma   90.00
#
_symmetry.space_group_name_H-M   'P 1'
#
loop_
_entity.id
_entity.type
_entity.pdbx_description
1 polymer ?
#
loop_
_entity_poly.entity_id
_entity_poly.type
_entity_poly.pdbx_seq_one_letter_code
_entity_poly.pdbx_strand_id
1 'polypeptide(L)'
;MTLTLRPTGLAAPVDGDHKDFIIMSGEFVLGRIYEECGARPELRWYWAINGVHAGPTVMRKDGRARSLEGAKAQFADNWQKWLAWAGLKEVE
;
A
#
# COMPACT_ATOMS: atom_id res chain seq x y z
N MET A 1 8.80 4.21 12.67
CA MET A 1 7.69 3.53 11.97
C MET A 1 8.28 2.76 10.80
N THR A 2 8.06 1.45 10.71
CA THR A 2 8.65 0.62 9.66
C THR A 2 7.58 -0.23 9.01
N LEU A 3 6.87 0.34 8.03
CA LEU A 3 6.09 -0.48 7.10
C LEU A 3 7.05 -1.39 6.33
N THR A 4 6.81 -2.69 6.40
CA THR A 4 7.60 -3.68 5.68
C THR A 4 6.82 -4.19 4.46
N LEU A 5 7.56 -4.51 3.41
CA LEU A 5 7.02 -5.09 2.19
C LEU A 5 7.43 -6.56 2.15
N ARG A 6 6.45 -7.45 1.96
CA ARG A 6 6.72 -8.88 1.73
C ARG A 6 6.18 -9.27 0.36
N PRO A 7 6.94 -9.98 -0.49
CA PRO A 7 6.41 -10.48 -1.76
C PRO A 7 5.17 -11.32 -1.53
N THR A 8 4.12 -11.12 -2.34
CA THR A 8 2.87 -11.88 -2.20
C THR A 8 3.02 -13.32 -2.66
N GLY A 9 3.85 -13.56 -3.69
CA GLY A 9 3.89 -14.83 -4.42
C GLY A 9 2.61 -15.16 -5.19
N LEU A 10 1.70 -14.18 -5.33
CA LEU A 10 0.38 -14.35 -5.97
C LEU A 10 0.36 -13.91 -7.44
N ALA A 11 1.46 -13.38 -7.95
CA ALA A 11 1.56 -13.00 -9.36
C ALA A 11 1.37 -14.24 -10.24
N ALA A 12 0.49 -14.13 -11.24
CA ALA A 12 0.38 -15.17 -12.25
C ALA A 12 1.72 -15.30 -13.01
N PRO A 13 2.07 -16.48 -13.56
CA PRO A 13 3.34 -16.63 -14.30
C PRO A 13 3.51 -15.64 -15.46
N VAL A 14 2.39 -15.22 -16.09
CA VAL A 14 2.38 -14.18 -17.14
C VAL A 14 2.77 -12.80 -16.62
N ASP A 15 2.58 -12.58 -15.32
CA ASP A 15 2.94 -11.37 -14.58
C ASP A 15 4.19 -11.59 -13.71
N GLY A 16 4.98 -12.64 -13.96
CA GLY A 16 6.09 -13.06 -13.09
C GLY A 16 7.19 -12.00 -12.90
N ASP A 17 7.32 -11.07 -13.85
CA ASP A 17 8.24 -9.93 -13.77
C ASP A 17 7.64 -8.73 -13.00
N HIS A 18 6.33 -8.72 -12.76
CA HIS A 18 5.65 -7.65 -12.04
C HIS A 18 5.79 -7.85 -10.54
N LYS A 19 6.35 -6.82 -9.90
CA LYS A 19 6.54 -6.82 -8.46
C LYS A 19 5.21 -6.64 -7.76
N ASP A 20 4.98 -7.46 -6.76
CA ASP A 20 3.76 -7.46 -5.97
C ASP A 20 4.08 -7.77 -4.50
N PHE A 21 3.64 -6.88 -3.62
CA PHE A 21 3.96 -6.90 -2.20
C PHE A 21 2.71 -6.72 -1.34
N ILE A 22 2.63 -7.47 -0.24
CA ILE A 22 1.80 -7.10 0.90
C ILE A 22 2.52 -6.05 1.75
N ILE A 23 1.76 -5.08 2.25
CA ILE A 23 2.23 -4.06 3.19
C ILE A 23 1.91 -4.55 4.59
N MET A 24 2.93 -4.58 5.44
CA MET A 24 2.83 -5.10 6.80
C MET A 24 3.16 -4.02 7.82
N SER A 25 2.43 -4.06 8.93
CA SER A 25 2.77 -3.39 10.19
C SER A 25 2.93 -4.44 11.28
N GLY A 26 4.16 -4.67 11.74
CA GLY A 26 4.50 -5.84 12.52
C GLY A 26 4.09 -7.13 11.78
N GLU A 27 3.15 -7.88 12.36
CA GLU A 27 2.58 -9.11 11.80
C GLU A 27 1.24 -8.87 11.06
N PHE A 28 0.70 -7.66 11.07
CA PHE A 28 -0.59 -7.34 10.47
C PHE A 28 -0.46 -6.95 9.01
N VAL A 29 -1.30 -7.55 8.16
CA VAL A 29 -1.44 -7.15 6.75
C VAL A 29 -2.32 -5.91 6.67
N LEU A 30 -1.76 -4.79 6.21
CA LEU A 30 -2.50 -3.53 6.03
C LEU A 30 -3.02 -3.36 4.60
N GLY A 31 -2.33 -3.89 3.60
CA GLY A 31 -2.65 -3.59 2.21
C GLY A 31 -1.73 -4.28 1.23
N ARG A 32 -1.74 -3.79 -0.02
CA ARG A 32 -0.95 -4.34 -1.13
C ARG A 32 -0.38 -3.21 -1.98
N ILE A 33 0.83 -3.40 -2.51
CA ILE A 33 1.46 -2.55 -3.53
C ILE A 33 1.91 -3.44 -4.67
N TYR A 34 1.55 -3.10 -5.91
CA TYR A 34 2.00 -3.84 -7.08
C TYR A 34 2.26 -2.94 -8.29
N GLU A 35 3.07 -3.45 -9.21
CA GLU A 35 3.25 -2.86 -10.54
C GLU A 35 2.02 -3.17 -11.42
N GLU A 36 1.38 -2.13 -11.94
CA GLU A 36 0.24 -2.24 -12.85
C GLU A 36 0.76 -2.32 -14.29
N CYS A 37 0.57 -3.47 -14.95
CA CYS A 37 0.98 -3.68 -16.33
C CYS A 37 0.18 -2.75 -17.28
N GLY A 38 0.89 -2.12 -18.22
CA GLY A 38 0.27 -1.20 -19.18
C GLY A 38 -0.11 0.18 -18.61
N ALA A 39 0.12 0.44 -17.32
CA ALA A 39 -0.06 1.77 -16.75
C ALA A 39 0.99 2.75 -17.30
N ARG A 40 0.60 4.03 -17.40
CA ARG A 40 1.55 5.10 -17.75
C ARG A 40 2.67 5.15 -16.70
N PRO A 41 3.92 5.49 -17.06
CA PRO A 41 5.05 5.44 -16.13
C PRO A 41 4.82 6.21 -14.81
N GLU A 42 4.09 7.32 -14.85
CA GLU A 42 3.73 8.13 -13.69
C GLU A 42 2.69 7.48 -12.75
N LEU A 43 2.00 6.44 -13.20
CA LEU A 43 0.96 5.70 -12.49
C LEU A 43 1.33 4.22 -12.23
N ARG A 44 2.57 3.82 -12.55
CA ARG A 44 3.03 2.42 -12.59
C ARG A 44 2.76 1.62 -11.32
N TRP A 45 2.87 2.25 -10.15
CA TRP A 45 2.73 1.58 -8.87
C TRP A 45 1.39 1.89 -8.26
N TYR A 46 0.56 0.86 -8.10
CA TYR A 46 -0.71 0.95 -7.42
C TYR A 46 -0.56 0.47 -5.98
N TRP A 47 -1.24 1.14 -5.05
CA TRP A 47 -1.38 0.69 -3.68
C TRP A 47 -2.85 0.73 -3.25
N ALA A 48 -3.24 -0.19 -2.37
CA ALA A 48 -4.54 -0.18 -1.73
C ALA A 48 -4.45 -0.63 -0.27
N ILE A 49 -5.32 -0.06 0.57
CA ILE A 49 -5.49 -0.46 1.98
C ILE A 49 -6.67 -1.41 2.12
N ASN A 50 -6.47 -2.49 2.88
CA ASN A 50 -7.47 -3.52 3.10
C ASN A 50 -8.25 -3.27 4.40
N GLY A 51 -9.54 -3.60 4.44
CA GLY A 51 -10.37 -3.63 5.66
C GLY A 51 -10.77 -2.26 6.24
N VAL A 52 -10.12 -1.17 5.85
CA VAL A 52 -10.47 0.19 6.31
C VAL A 52 -11.57 0.78 5.43
N HIS A 53 -12.82 0.40 5.73
CA HIS A 53 -14.01 0.89 5.02
C HIS A 53 -14.64 2.13 5.67
N ALA A 54 -14.31 2.41 6.94
CA ALA A 54 -14.67 3.61 7.67
C ALA A 54 -13.41 4.46 7.94
N GLY A 55 -13.45 5.72 7.55
CA GLY A 55 -12.33 6.64 7.70
C GLY A 55 -12.73 8.08 7.38
N PRO A 56 -11.90 9.06 7.71
CA PRO A 56 -12.19 10.46 7.45
C PRO A 56 -12.18 10.72 5.93
N THR A 57 -12.88 11.76 5.47
CA THR A 57 -12.93 12.16 4.05
C THR A 57 -11.56 12.47 3.44
N VAL A 58 -10.55 12.69 4.29
CA VAL A 58 -9.15 12.95 3.88
C VAL A 58 -8.34 11.68 3.60
N MET A 59 -8.87 10.49 3.90
CA MET A 59 -8.20 9.20 3.66
C MET A 59 -8.61 8.63 2.31
N ARG A 60 -7.64 8.08 1.58
CA ARG A 60 -7.83 7.35 0.33
C ARG A 60 -7.80 5.84 0.57
N LYS A 61 -8.58 5.09 -0.20
CA LYS A 61 -8.56 3.61 -0.18
C LYS A 61 -7.44 3.06 -1.04
N ASP A 62 -6.99 3.84 -2.00
CA ASP A 62 -5.98 3.49 -2.97
C ASP A 62 -5.25 4.73 -3.49
N GLY A 63 -4.17 4.48 -4.23
CA GLY A 63 -3.48 5.51 -4.96
C GLY A 63 -2.48 4.94 -5.95
N ARG A 64 -1.90 5.84 -6.74
CA ARG A 64 -0.90 5.50 -7.74
C ARG A 64 0.33 6.40 -7.64
N ALA A 65 1.48 5.85 -7.97
CA ALA A 65 2.76 6.56 -7.98
C ALA A 65 3.66 6.09 -9.11
N ARG A 66 4.66 6.90 -9.43
CA ARG A 66 5.70 6.57 -10.42
C ARG A 66 6.65 5.46 -9.96
N SER A 67 6.89 5.34 -8.66
CA SER A 67 7.89 4.45 -8.08
C SER A 67 7.34 3.72 -6.86
N LEU A 68 7.95 2.57 -6.53
CA LEU A 68 7.65 1.80 -5.33
C LEU A 68 7.79 2.65 -4.07
N GLU A 69 8.91 3.38 -3.95
CA GLU A 69 9.14 4.28 -2.81
C GLU A 69 8.07 5.38 -2.73
N GLY A 70 7.63 5.91 -3.87
CA GLY A 70 6.54 6.88 -3.92
C GLY A 70 5.20 6.29 -3.46
N ALA A 71 4.88 5.07 -3.90
CA ALA A 71 3.67 4.37 -3.46
C ALA A 71 3.73 4.05 -1.95
N LYS A 72 4.89 3.58 -1.45
CA LYS A 72 5.12 3.32 -0.04
C LYS A 72 4.98 4.58 0.82
N ALA A 73 5.53 5.71 0.37
CA ALA A 73 5.42 6.98 1.06
C ALA A 73 3.96 7.50 1.09
N GLN A 74 3.25 7.42 -0.04
CA GLN A 74 1.83 7.77 -0.09
C GLN A 74 0.98 6.90 0.85
N PHE A 75 1.23 5.59 0.87
CA PHE A 75 0.54 4.67 1.78
C PHE A 75 0.82 5.01 3.23
N ALA A 76 2.09 5.26 3.59
CA ALA A 76 2.49 5.60 4.95
C ALA A 76 1.81 6.88 5.45
N ASP A 77 1.79 7.94 4.64
CA ASP A 77 1.08 9.19 4.94
C ASP A 77 -0.43 8.95 5.13
N ASN A 78 -1.04 8.16 4.24
CA ASN A 78 -2.46 7.82 4.33
C ASN A 78 -2.80 7.01 5.59
N TRP A 79 -1.92 6.07 5.97
CA TRP A 79 -2.07 5.25 7.17
C TRP A 79 -1.92 6.07 8.46
N GLN A 80 -0.94 6.99 8.50
CA GLN A 80 -0.77 7.92 9.63
C GLN A 80 -2.02 8.78 9.85
N LYS A 81 -2.63 9.28 8.77
CA LYS A 81 -3.89 10.05 8.85
C LYS A 81 -5.03 9.21 9.42
N TRP A 82 -5.12 7.94 9.05
CA TRP A 82 -6.13 7.04 9.59
C TRP A 82 -5.91 6.76 11.08
N LEU A 83 -4.68 6.42 11.49
CA LEU A 83 -4.34 6.20 12.90
C LEU A 83 -4.66 7.42 13.76
N ALA A 84 -4.30 8.62 13.28
CA ALA A 84 -4.60 9.87 13.97
C ALA A 84 -6.11 10.10 14.14
N TRP A 85 -6.90 9.84 13.10
CA TRP A 85 -8.36 9.93 13.17
C TRP A 85 -8.97 8.91 14.14
N ALA A 86 -8.46 7.67 14.11
CA ALA A 86 -8.94 6.59 14.97
C ALA A 86 -8.50 6.77 16.44
N GLY A 87 -7.64 7.75 16.74
CA GLY A 87 -7.02 7.91 18.07
C GLY A 87 -6.08 6.76 18.43
N LEU A 88 -5.58 6.04 17.43
CA LEU A 88 -4.73 4.87 17.58
C LEU A 88 -3.26 5.23 17.36
N LYS A 89 -2.39 4.35 17.88
CA LYS A 89 -0.97 4.34 17.59
C LYS A 89 -0.59 2.99 17.02
N GLU A 90 0.40 3.01 16.15
CA GLU A 90 0.94 1.77 15.58
C GLU A 90 1.69 0.99 16.67
N VAL A 91 1.53 -0.33 16.66
CA VAL A 91 2.22 -1.24 17.57
C VAL A 91 3.62 -1.50 17.02
N GLU A 92 4.65 -1.40 17.87
CA GLU A 92 6.05 -1.69 17.51
C GLU A 92 6.36 -3.18 17.42
#